data_AF-A0A1M7MHL0-F1
#
_entry.id   AF-A0A1M7MHL0-F1
#
_cell.length_a   1.000
_cell.length_b   1.000
_cell.length_c   1.000
_cell.angle_alpha   90.00
_cell.angle_beta   90.00
_cell.angle_gamma   90.00
#
_symmetry.space_group_name_H-M   'P 1'
#
loop_
_entity.id
_entity.type
_entity.pdbx_description
1 polymer ?
#
loop_
_entity_poly.entity_id
_entity_poly.type
_entity_poly.pdbx_seq_one_letter_code
_entity_poly.pdbx_strand_id
1 'polypeptide(L)'
;MNVNDKRTKSGHFEVGDGDDGAIMEMKDMQGKMLVIKERAIYEVSFADTIDPKREYPDLPANVQKKLIDLGTESQLASKTYLMALKMMKPEYISAYVDVKRALEVSFELLLELHKLNQEKESYRLAEKAAIEEYELRRGQKLDYKLPSIPDIQTRCKTFFQKADHVLQTLMEINSLFFIEKKLHKQAHFDTFLSLLKEEYGEKDDFVKMIEQVLPFLKKLRALRDCLDHRQDGVIITDFDLQLNNNVLTPTISLNFRKETIERMPLEMLMDATTKNLLYTVESTLALLCGKHVCIDKMMPYCLRFIPKQQRRNKYIKYAFWSPIGELGWFYQ
;
A
#
# COMPACT_ATOMS: atom_id res chain seq x y z
N MET A 1 -13.89 1.49 -48.19
CA MET A 1 -13.37 0.62 -47.12
C MET A 1 -14.48 0.42 -46.12
N ASN A 2 -14.86 -0.84 -45.85
CA ASN A 2 -15.96 -1.14 -44.96
C ASN A 2 -15.58 -0.73 -43.53
N VAL A 3 -16.43 0.04 -42.85
CA VAL A 3 -16.13 0.62 -41.53
C VAL A 3 -15.88 -0.46 -40.46
N ASN A 4 -16.41 -1.67 -40.68
CA ASN A 4 -16.21 -2.84 -39.84
C ASN A 4 -14.79 -3.47 -39.93
N ASP A 5 -13.99 -3.16 -40.96
CA ASP A 5 -12.65 -3.76 -41.15
C ASP A 5 -11.56 -3.15 -40.25
N LYS A 6 -11.84 -2.02 -39.57
CA LYS A 6 -10.85 -1.38 -38.69
C LYS A 6 -10.66 -2.15 -37.37
N ARG A 7 -11.68 -2.86 -36.90
CA ARG A 7 -11.67 -3.60 -35.61
C ARG A 7 -11.29 -5.09 -35.76
N THR A 8 -11.19 -5.60 -36.98
CA THR A 8 -10.88 -7.02 -37.28
C THR A 8 -9.42 -7.28 -37.68
N LYS A 9 -8.60 -6.22 -37.81
CA LYS A 9 -7.18 -6.35 -38.14
C LYS A 9 -6.34 -6.63 -36.90
N SER A 10 -5.43 -7.60 -37.00
CA SER A 10 -4.32 -7.71 -36.04
C SER A 10 -3.53 -6.39 -36.04
N GLY A 11 -3.36 -5.82 -34.86
CA GLY A 11 -2.69 -4.55 -34.66
C GLY A 11 -1.58 -4.68 -33.63
N HIS A 12 -0.56 -3.83 -33.77
CA HIS A 12 0.39 -3.55 -32.70
C HIS A 12 -0.20 -2.45 -31.83
N PHE A 13 -0.13 -2.60 -30.51
CA PHE A 13 -0.51 -1.54 -29.58
C PHE A 13 0.61 -1.33 -28.56
N GLU A 14 0.89 -0.07 -28.27
CA GLU A 14 1.85 0.33 -27.25
C GLU A 14 1.09 0.75 -25.99
N VAL A 15 1.57 0.32 -24.83
CA VAL A 15 0.95 0.65 -23.54
C VAL A 15 1.88 1.55 -22.76
N GLY A 16 1.36 2.70 -22.38
CA GLY A 16 2.07 3.71 -21.61
C GLY A 16 3.18 4.42 -22.36
N ASP A 17 4.10 4.97 -21.59
CA ASP A 17 5.24 5.73 -22.09
C ASP A 17 6.50 4.84 -22.10
N GLY A 18 7.50 5.22 -22.90
CA GLY A 18 8.79 4.50 -22.97
C GLY A 18 9.52 4.45 -21.62
N ASP A 19 9.30 5.47 -20.79
CA ASP A 19 9.91 5.58 -19.46
C ASP A 19 9.29 4.64 -18.42
N ASP A 20 8.17 3.97 -18.71
CA ASP A 20 7.52 3.05 -17.76
C ASP A 20 8.15 1.63 -17.73
N GLY A 21 9.07 1.35 -18.66
CA GLY A 21 9.79 0.07 -18.75
C GLY A 21 9.01 -1.05 -19.45
N ALA A 22 9.48 -2.30 -19.30
CA ALA A 22 8.88 -3.45 -19.98
C ALA A 22 7.51 -3.85 -19.40
N ILE A 23 6.66 -4.50 -20.21
CA ILE A 23 5.45 -5.18 -19.74
C ILE A 23 5.87 -6.46 -19.03
N MET A 24 5.47 -6.59 -17.76
CA MET A 24 5.83 -7.72 -16.91
C MET A 24 4.70 -8.72 -16.76
N GLU A 25 3.45 -8.24 -16.73
CA GLU A 25 2.27 -9.08 -16.60
C GLU A 25 1.03 -8.39 -17.21
N MET A 26 0.13 -9.17 -17.77
CA MET A 26 -1.19 -8.72 -18.22
C MET A 26 -2.25 -9.59 -17.56
N LYS A 27 -3.28 -8.98 -16.98
CA LYS A 27 -4.31 -9.70 -16.22
C LYS A 27 -5.68 -9.09 -16.44
N ASP A 28 -6.68 -9.95 -16.66
CA ASP A 28 -8.08 -9.51 -16.68
C ASP A 28 -8.54 -9.18 -15.25
N MET A 29 -9.13 -8.01 -15.08
CA MET A 29 -9.86 -7.60 -13.89
C MET A 29 -11.22 -7.01 -14.31
N GLN A 30 -12.28 -7.80 -14.12
CA GLN A 30 -13.66 -7.43 -14.44
C GLN A 30 -13.93 -7.08 -15.91
N GLY A 31 -13.28 -7.75 -16.87
CA GLY A 31 -13.44 -7.46 -18.30
C GLY A 31 -12.63 -6.25 -18.76
N LYS A 32 -11.74 -5.74 -17.90
CA LYS A 32 -10.71 -4.77 -18.25
C LYS A 32 -9.34 -5.42 -18.15
N MET A 33 -8.46 -5.12 -19.08
CA MET A 33 -7.12 -5.66 -19.07
C MET A 33 -6.20 -4.74 -18.26
N LEU A 34 -5.71 -5.22 -17.11
CA LEU A 34 -4.62 -4.58 -16.41
C LEU A 34 -3.29 -4.96 -17.07
N VAL A 35 -2.49 -3.93 -17.37
CA VAL A 35 -1.13 -4.09 -17.89
C VAL A 35 -0.16 -3.57 -16.84
N ILE A 36 0.63 -4.48 -16.28
CA ILE A 36 1.60 -4.21 -15.22
C ILE A 36 2.98 -4.10 -15.86
N LYS A 37 3.57 -2.91 -15.79
CA LYS A 37 4.92 -2.62 -16.27
C LYS A 37 5.92 -2.56 -15.11
N GLU A 38 7.20 -2.36 -15.42
CA GLU A 38 8.25 -2.16 -14.43
C GLU A 38 7.97 -0.98 -13.50
N ARG A 39 7.49 0.15 -14.05
CA ARG A 39 7.30 1.41 -13.32
C ARG A 39 5.88 1.97 -13.35
N ALA A 40 4.90 1.30 -13.96
CA ALA A 40 3.52 1.77 -13.96
C ALA A 40 2.50 0.62 -14.09
N ILE A 41 1.25 0.88 -13.72
CA ILE A 41 0.10 0.00 -13.98
C ILE A 41 -0.96 0.75 -14.78
N TYR A 42 -1.45 0.11 -15.83
CA TYR A 42 -2.43 0.63 -16.75
C TYR A 42 -3.69 -0.22 -16.76
N GLU A 43 -4.83 0.44 -16.99
CA GLU A 43 -6.06 -0.18 -17.44
C GLU A 43 -6.18 0.00 -18.96
N VAL A 44 -6.39 -1.08 -19.69
CA VAL A 44 -6.63 -1.07 -21.13
C VAL A 44 -8.04 -1.59 -21.40
N SER A 45 -8.81 -0.80 -22.13
CA SER A 45 -10.16 -1.12 -22.59
C SER A 45 -10.17 -1.19 -24.12
N PHE A 46 -10.76 -2.24 -24.67
CA PHE A 46 -10.90 -2.41 -26.11
C PHE A 46 -12.19 -1.75 -26.62
N ALA A 47 -12.18 -1.33 -27.88
CA ALA A 47 -13.34 -0.71 -28.51
C ALA A 47 -14.61 -1.56 -28.40
N ASP A 48 -14.49 -2.87 -28.56
CA ASP A 48 -15.63 -3.80 -28.47
C ASP A 48 -16.13 -4.02 -27.03
N THR A 49 -15.32 -3.68 -26.01
CA THR A 49 -15.78 -3.64 -24.60
C THR A 49 -16.60 -2.37 -24.34
N ILE A 50 -16.20 -1.24 -24.93
CA ILE A 50 -16.84 0.08 -24.71
C ILE A 50 -18.09 0.24 -25.58
N ASP A 51 -18.03 -0.20 -26.83
CA ASP A 51 -19.10 -0.12 -27.82
C ASP A 51 -19.35 -1.51 -28.47
N PRO A 52 -20.02 -2.43 -27.73
CA PRO A 52 -20.26 -3.80 -28.19
C PRO A 52 -21.16 -3.87 -29.42
N LYS A 53 -22.07 -2.90 -29.58
CA LYS A 53 -23.01 -2.80 -30.70
C LYS A 53 -22.38 -2.15 -31.94
N ARG A 54 -21.15 -1.62 -31.82
CA ARG A 54 -20.41 -0.95 -32.89
C ARG A 54 -21.16 0.27 -33.46
N GLU A 55 -21.86 1.00 -32.60
CA GLU A 55 -22.61 2.21 -32.97
C GLU A 55 -21.65 3.40 -33.22
N TYR A 56 -20.43 3.36 -32.69
CA TYR A 56 -19.44 4.44 -32.77
C TYR A 56 -18.19 4.00 -33.53
N PRO A 57 -18.19 4.13 -34.86
CA PRO A 57 -17.11 3.63 -35.71
C PRO A 57 -15.77 4.35 -35.53
N ASP A 58 -15.79 5.58 -35.02
CA ASP A 58 -14.60 6.39 -34.78
C ASP A 58 -13.93 6.14 -33.43
N LEU A 59 -14.49 5.24 -32.61
CA LEU A 59 -13.88 4.86 -31.34
C LEU A 59 -12.48 4.25 -31.59
N PRO A 60 -11.42 4.72 -30.90
CA PRO A 60 -10.10 4.12 -30.99
C PRO A 60 -10.14 2.62 -30.66
N ALA A 61 -9.32 1.81 -31.35
CA ALA A 61 -9.30 0.36 -31.17
C ALA A 61 -9.02 -0.06 -29.71
N ASN A 62 -8.23 0.73 -29.01
CA ASN A 62 -7.93 0.58 -27.60
C ASN A 62 -7.83 1.96 -26.93
N VAL A 63 -8.22 2.02 -25.67
CA VAL A 63 -8.07 3.18 -24.79
C VAL A 63 -7.32 2.71 -23.55
N GLN A 64 -6.34 3.48 -23.13
CA GLN A 64 -5.53 3.19 -21.96
C GLN A 64 -5.62 4.30 -20.91
N LYS A 65 -5.54 3.91 -19.65
CA LYS A 65 -5.54 4.81 -18.50
C LYS A 65 -4.43 4.39 -17.53
N LYS A 66 -3.46 5.29 -17.29
CA LYS A 66 -2.48 5.13 -16.21
C LYS A 66 -3.23 5.15 -14.89
N LEU A 67 -3.22 4.05 -14.16
CA LEU A 67 -3.87 3.96 -12.86
C LEU A 67 -2.93 4.44 -11.75
N ILE A 68 -1.64 4.09 -11.87
CA ILE A 68 -0.60 4.47 -10.92
C ILE A 68 0.78 4.38 -11.58
N ASP A 69 1.69 5.26 -11.17
CA ASP A 69 3.11 5.35 -11.56
C ASP A 69 4.00 4.42 -10.72
N LEU A 70 3.48 3.27 -10.30
CA LEU A 70 4.19 2.24 -9.56
C LEU A 70 3.99 0.88 -10.23
N GLY A 71 5.09 0.23 -10.61
CA GLY A 71 5.09 -1.12 -11.21
C GLY A 71 5.86 -2.15 -10.38
N THR A 72 6.37 -3.19 -11.03
CA THR A 72 7.12 -4.27 -10.35
C THR A 72 8.41 -3.83 -9.67
N GLU A 73 8.97 -2.68 -10.04
CA GLU A 73 10.16 -2.09 -9.40
C GLU A 73 9.86 -1.30 -8.12
N SER A 74 8.58 -1.08 -7.81
CA SER A 74 8.16 -0.45 -6.58
C SER A 74 8.01 -1.48 -5.46
N GLN A 75 8.63 -1.22 -4.30
CA GLN A 75 8.39 -1.99 -3.08
C GLN A 75 6.92 -1.91 -2.66
N LEU A 76 6.29 -0.74 -2.84
CA LEU A 76 4.92 -0.49 -2.44
C LEU A 76 3.96 -1.35 -3.26
N ALA A 77 4.05 -1.29 -4.59
CA ALA A 77 3.22 -2.12 -5.48
C ALA A 77 3.49 -3.62 -5.28
N SER A 78 4.77 -3.99 -5.15
CA SER A 78 5.17 -5.39 -5.04
C SER A 78 4.67 -6.06 -3.75
N LYS A 79 4.81 -5.39 -2.61
CA LYS A 79 4.46 -5.94 -1.29
C LYS A 79 2.98 -5.80 -0.93
N THR A 80 2.19 -5.15 -1.78
CA THR A 80 0.75 -4.96 -1.58
C THR A 80 -0.01 -5.67 -2.69
N TYR A 81 -0.39 -4.97 -3.75
CA TYR A 81 -1.24 -5.46 -4.81
C TYR A 81 -0.62 -6.61 -5.60
N LEU A 82 0.65 -6.53 -6.02
CA LEU A 82 1.23 -7.60 -6.85
C LEU A 82 1.43 -8.91 -6.07
N MET A 83 1.72 -8.82 -4.77
CA MET A 83 1.74 -9.99 -3.91
C MET A 83 0.33 -10.58 -3.73
N ALA A 84 -0.68 -9.74 -3.48
CA ALA A 84 -2.07 -10.17 -3.44
C ALA A 84 -2.49 -10.82 -4.78
N LEU A 85 -2.11 -10.25 -5.92
CA LEU A 85 -2.41 -10.76 -7.26
C LEU A 85 -1.86 -12.16 -7.51
N LYS A 86 -0.72 -12.48 -6.89
CA LYS A 86 -0.07 -13.80 -6.97
C LYS A 86 -0.65 -14.81 -5.97
N MET A 87 -1.01 -14.36 -4.78
CA MET A 87 -1.41 -15.23 -3.67
C MET A 87 -2.92 -15.43 -3.59
N MET A 88 -3.72 -14.41 -3.85
CA MET A 88 -5.17 -14.47 -3.87
C MET A 88 -5.64 -14.98 -5.23
N LYS A 89 -5.50 -16.29 -5.44
CA LYS A 89 -6.07 -16.96 -6.61
C LYS A 89 -7.21 -17.89 -6.18
N PRO A 90 -8.32 -17.95 -6.94
CA PRO A 90 -9.43 -18.85 -6.62
C PRO A 90 -9.02 -20.32 -6.52
N GLU A 91 -7.93 -20.71 -7.18
CA GLU A 91 -7.43 -22.08 -7.13
C GLU A 91 -6.72 -22.41 -5.80
N TYR A 92 -6.26 -21.40 -5.05
CA TYR A 92 -5.47 -21.57 -3.83
C TYR A 92 -6.23 -21.16 -2.57
N ILE A 93 -7.16 -20.20 -2.67
CA ILE A 93 -7.89 -19.66 -1.54
C ILE A 93 -9.24 -20.37 -1.38
N SER A 94 -9.69 -20.57 -0.14
CA SER A 94 -10.98 -21.14 0.20
C SER A 94 -12.15 -20.47 -0.54
N ALA A 95 -13.11 -21.28 -1.01
CA ALA A 95 -14.19 -20.84 -1.90
C ALA A 95 -15.16 -19.83 -1.28
N TYR A 96 -15.22 -19.71 0.06
CA TYR A 96 -16.05 -18.71 0.74
C TYR A 96 -15.46 -17.29 0.67
N VAL A 97 -14.18 -17.14 0.33
CA VAL A 97 -13.55 -15.82 0.18
C VAL A 97 -13.85 -15.26 -1.21
N ASP A 98 -14.40 -14.06 -1.27
CA ASP A 98 -14.53 -13.31 -2.52
C ASP A 98 -13.14 -12.81 -2.95
N VAL A 99 -12.38 -13.67 -3.62
CA VAL A 99 -11.03 -13.37 -4.13
C VAL A 99 -11.03 -12.18 -5.07
N LYS A 100 -12.08 -12.03 -5.88
CA LYS A 100 -12.20 -10.95 -6.85
C LYS A 100 -12.29 -9.60 -6.12
N ARG A 101 -13.21 -9.48 -5.16
CA ARG A 101 -13.31 -8.28 -4.33
C ARG A 101 -12.04 -8.05 -3.51
N ALA A 102 -11.42 -9.11 -2.98
CA ALA A 102 -10.18 -8.98 -2.21
C ALA A 102 -9.03 -8.39 -3.04
N LEU A 103 -8.92 -8.75 -4.33
CA LEU A 103 -7.96 -8.17 -5.26
C LEU A 103 -8.24 -6.69 -5.57
N GLU A 104 -9.50 -6.31 -5.73
CA GLU A 104 -9.91 -4.91 -5.93
C GLU A 104 -9.54 -4.06 -4.72
N VAL A 105 -9.91 -4.51 -3.51
CA VAL A 105 -9.57 -3.81 -2.26
C VAL A 105 -8.05 -3.79 -2.05
N SER A 106 -7.32 -4.82 -2.48
CA SER A 106 -5.85 -4.81 -2.46
C SER A 106 -5.26 -3.75 -3.41
N PHE A 107 -5.91 -3.46 -4.53
CA PHE A 107 -5.52 -2.37 -5.42
C PHE A 107 -5.85 -1.00 -4.79
N GLU A 108 -7.05 -0.85 -4.20
CA GLU A 108 -7.42 0.33 -3.41
C GLU A 108 -6.40 0.60 -2.28
N LEU A 109 -5.93 -0.45 -1.62
CA LEU A 109 -4.91 -0.37 -0.56
C LEU A 109 -3.57 0.15 -1.10
N LEU A 110 -3.15 -0.26 -2.30
CA LEU A 110 -1.97 0.29 -2.97
C LEU A 110 -2.16 1.79 -3.24
N LEU A 111 -3.35 2.20 -3.71
CA LEU A 111 -3.63 3.63 -3.96
C LEU A 111 -3.56 4.46 -2.67
N GLU A 112 -4.12 3.98 -1.55
CA GLU A 112 -4.04 4.69 -0.27
C GLU A 112 -2.61 4.77 0.28
N LEU A 113 -1.83 3.69 0.15
CA LEU A 113 -0.40 3.70 0.51
C LEU A 113 0.40 4.65 -0.37
N HIS A 114 0.07 4.76 -1.66
CA HIS A 114 0.74 5.68 -2.57
C HIS A 114 0.45 7.13 -2.20
N LYS A 115 -0.81 7.46 -1.91
CA LYS A 115 -1.21 8.79 -1.40
C LYS A 115 -0.47 9.12 -0.09
N LEU A 116 -0.41 8.18 0.85
CA LEU A 116 0.35 8.35 2.09
C LEU A 116 1.83 8.67 1.81
N ASN A 117 2.46 7.95 0.87
CA ASN A 117 3.84 8.19 0.50
C ASN A 117 4.03 9.54 -0.21
N GLN A 118 3.08 9.98 -1.02
CA GLN A 118 3.10 11.32 -1.64
C GLN A 118 3.05 12.44 -0.60
N GLU A 119 2.22 12.30 0.45
CA GLU A 119 2.19 13.28 1.56
C GLU A 119 3.53 13.34 2.29
N LYS A 120 4.16 12.18 2.53
CA LYS A 120 5.51 12.11 3.13
C LYS A 120 6.57 12.81 2.26
N GLU A 121 6.62 12.48 0.97
CA GLU A 121 7.62 13.09 0.08
C GLU A 121 7.34 14.58 -0.13
N SER A 122 6.08 15.01 -0.15
CA SER A 122 5.72 16.44 -0.19
C SER A 122 6.23 17.19 1.05
N TYR A 123 6.04 16.62 2.25
CA TYR A 123 6.62 17.17 3.48
C TYR A 123 8.15 17.23 3.40
N ARG A 124 8.79 16.14 3.00
CA ARG A 124 10.25 16.05 2.92
C ARG A 124 10.86 17.07 1.96
N LEU A 125 10.23 17.29 0.81
CA LEU A 125 10.65 18.32 -0.15
C LEU A 125 10.49 19.72 0.44
N ALA A 126 9.39 19.99 1.15
CA ALA A 126 9.16 21.28 1.80
C ALA A 126 10.18 21.55 2.92
N GLU A 127 10.45 20.56 3.77
CA GLU A 127 11.45 20.63 4.84
C GLU A 127 12.85 20.88 4.27
N LYS A 128 13.24 20.10 3.24
CA LYS A 128 14.53 20.26 2.56
C LYS A 128 14.66 21.66 1.94
N ALA A 129 13.64 22.15 1.24
CA ALA A 129 13.68 23.48 0.64
C ALA A 129 13.81 24.59 1.70
N ALA A 130 13.11 24.48 2.83
CA ALA A 130 13.21 25.44 3.92
C ALA A 130 14.60 25.47 4.57
N ILE A 131 15.22 24.29 4.74
CA ILE A 131 16.60 24.17 5.26
C ILE A 131 17.60 24.77 4.27
N GLU A 132 17.50 24.45 2.99
CA GLU A 132 18.41 24.96 1.95
C GLU A 132 18.34 26.49 1.83
N GLU A 133 17.13 27.07 1.88
CA GLU A 133 16.94 28.53 1.89
C GLU A 133 17.57 29.17 3.13
N TYR A 134 17.41 28.55 4.31
CA TYR A 134 17.99 29.03 5.56
C TYR A 134 19.52 29.00 5.52
N GLU A 135 20.12 27.89 5.09
CA GLU A 135 21.58 27.73 5.03
C GLU A 135 22.23 28.70 4.05
N LEU A 136 21.60 28.94 2.90
CA LEU A 136 22.06 29.93 1.92
C LEU A 136 22.12 31.34 2.52
N ARG A 137 21.10 31.74 3.29
CA ARG A 137 21.03 33.06 3.95
C ARG A 137 21.96 33.15 5.15
N ARG A 138 22.10 32.09 5.93
CA ARG A 138 23.04 32.02 7.06
C ARG A 138 24.47 32.29 6.61
N GLY A 139 24.87 31.76 5.45
CA GLY A 139 26.18 32.01 4.85
C GLY A 139 26.45 33.47 4.48
N GLN A 140 25.41 34.29 4.29
CA GLN A 140 25.51 35.68 3.85
C GLN A 140 25.67 36.70 4.99
N LYS A 141 25.67 36.28 6.28
CA LYS A 141 25.81 37.12 7.48
C LYS A 141 24.85 38.33 7.56
N LEU A 142 23.71 38.25 6.90
CA LEU A 142 22.61 39.21 6.99
C LEU A 142 21.64 38.79 8.11
N ASP A 143 20.74 39.69 8.52
CA ASP A 143 19.55 39.31 9.30
C ASP A 143 18.82 38.17 8.57
N TYR A 144 18.74 37.00 9.18
CA TYR A 144 18.13 35.82 8.56
C TYR A 144 16.81 35.45 9.23
N LYS A 145 15.82 35.14 8.39
CA LYS A 145 14.51 34.63 8.79
C LYS A 145 14.66 33.16 9.19
N LEU A 146 14.01 32.75 10.30
CA LEU A 146 13.92 31.32 10.62
C LEU A 146 13.18 30.57 9.51
N PRO A 147 13.60 29.33 9.19
CA PRO A 147 12.87 28.51 8.26
C PRO A 147 11.50 28.19 8.86
N SER A 148 10.54 27.92 8.00
CA SER A 148 9.18 27.60 8.38
C SER A 148 8.56 26.76 7.28
N ILE A 149 7.80 25.74 7.64
CA ILE A 149 6.93 25.04 6.69
C ILE A 149 5.54 25.62 6.88
N PRO A 150 5.04 26.43 5.92
CA PRO A 150 3.64 26.84 5.94
C PRO A 150 2.76 25.59 6.07
N ASP A 151 1.63 25.68 6.77
CA ASP A 151 0.65 24.60 6.89
C ASP A 151 1.12 23.25 7.48
N ILE A 152 2.22 23.22 8.23
CA ILE A 152 2.77 21.99 8.84
C ILE A 152 1.73 21.15 9.61
N GLN A 153 0.84 21.79 10.35
CA GLN A 153 -0.25 21.11 11.06
C GLN A 153 -1.21 20.40 10.10
N THR A 154 -1.53 21.05 8.98
CA THR A 154 -2.37 20.47 7.92
C THR A 154 -1.68 19.29 7.26
N ARG A 155 -0.39 19.42 6.91
CA ARG A 155 0.39 18.31 6.33
C ARG A 155 0.43 17.10 7.26
N CYS A 156 0.73 17.33 8.53
CA CYS A 156 0.75 16.30 9.56
C CYS A 156 -0.61 15.60 9.67
N LYS A 157 -1.69 16.39 9.78
CA LYS A 157 -3.06 15.87 9.81
C LYS A 157 -3.38 15.01 8.59
N THR A 158 -3.14 15.52 7.38
CA THR A 158 -3.43 14.79 6.14
C THR A 158 -2.66 13.47 6.08
N PHE A 159 -1.38 13.47 6.44
CA PHE A 159 -0.57 12.25 6.49
C PHE A 159 -1.18 11.18 7.41
N PHE A 160 -1.54 11.54 8.66
CA PHE A 160 -2.10 10.57 9.61
C PHE A 160 -3.55 10.16 9.27
N GLN A 161 -4.31 11.00 8.58
CA GLN A 161 -5.59 10.60 7.98
C GLN A 161 -5.40 9.54 6.88
N LYS A 162 -4.45 9.73 5.96
CA LYS A 162 -4.13 8.73 4.93
C LYS A 162 -3.62 7.42 5.54
N ALA A 163 -2.85 7.50 6.60
CA ALA A 163 -2.38 6.34 7.33
C ALA A 163 -3.54 5.54 7.96
N ASP A 164 -4.56 6.21 8.49
CA ASP A 164 -5.78 5.57 8.99
C ASP A 164 -6.61 4.95 7.86
N HIS A 165 -6.71 5.59 6.69
CA HIS A 165 -7.37 5.01 5.52
C HIS A 165 -6.71 3.70 5.09
N VAL A 166 -5.38 3.62 5.09
CA VAL A 166 -4.64 2.35 4.82
C VAL A 166 -5.09 1.25 5.78
N LEU A 167 -5.25 1.56 7.07
CA LEU A 167 -5.73 0.59 8.06
C LEU A 167 -7.19 0.18 7.86
N GLN A 168 -8.05 1.12 7.49
CA GLN A 168 -9.46 0.84 7.19
C GLN A 168 -9.58 -0.08 5.96
N THR A 169 -8.84 0.21 4.89
CA THR A 169 -8.82 -0.63 3.69
C THR A 169 -8.23 -2.01 3.99
N LEU A 170 -7.19 -2.11 4.83
CA LEU A 170 -6.67 -3.41 5.27
C LEU A 170 -7.70 -4.20 6.09
N MET A 171 -8.46 -3.55 6.98
CA MET A 171 -9.54 -4.20 7.72
C MET A 171 -10.68 -4.65 6.81
N GLU A 172 -10.96 -3.92 5.74
CA GLU A 172 -11.90 -4.38 4.71
C GLU A 172 -11.42 -5.68 4.06
N ILE A 173 -10.14 -5.81 3.71
CA ILE A 173 -9.58 -7.08 3.23
C ILE A 173 -9.75 -8.17 4.29
N ASN A 174 -9.37 -7.92 5.54
CA ASN A 174 -9.53 -8.89 6.63
C ASN A 174 -10.98 -9.38 6.74
N SER A 175 -11.97 -8.48 6.62
CA SER A 175 -13.39 -8.83 6.70
C SER A 175 -13.85 -9.79 5.60
N LEU A 176 -13.25 -9.73 4.41
CA LEU A 176 -13.56 -10.65 3.30
C LEU A 176 -13.07 -12.08 3.58
N PHE A 177 -11.97 -12.22 4.31
CA PHE A 177 -11.43 -13.53 4.69
C PHE A 177 -12.18 -14.12 5.91
N PHE A 178 -12.69 -13.28 6.80
CA PHE A 178 -13.41 -13.70 8.01
C PHE A 178 -14.93 -13.47 7.94
N ILE A 179 -15.52 -13.63 6.74
CA ILE A 179 -16.94 -13.37 6.50
C ILE A 179 -17.86 -14.27 7.34
N GLU A 180 -17.50 -15.55 7.50
CA GLU A 180 -18.26 -16.52 8.32
C GLU A 180 -18.25 -16.16 9.80
N LYS A 181 -17.20 -15.47 10.26
CA LYS A 181 -17.03 -14.96 11.62
C LYS A 181 -17.63 -13.56 11.80
N LYS A 182 -18.24 -13.00 10.76
CA LYS A 182 -18.91 -11.69 10.77
C LYS A 182 -17.99 -10.54 11.20
N LEU A 183 -16.69 -10.62 10.87
CA LEU A 183 -15.77 -9.51 11.10
C LEU A 183 -16.23 -8.30 10.26
N HIS A 184 -16.49 -7.18 10.91
CA HIS A 184 -16.94 -5.97 10.22
C HIS A 184 -15.74 -5.16 9.69
N LYS A 185 -15.86 -4.56 8.50
CA LYS A 185 -14.79 -3.74 7.91
C LYS A 185 -14.39 -2.50 8.72
N GLN A 186 -15.26 -2.03 9.61
CA GLN A 186 -14.97 -0.93 10.55
C GLN A 186 -14.47 -1.42 11.91
N ALA A 187 -14.19 -2.72 12.07
CA ALA A 187 -13.67 -3.25 13.32
C ALA A 187 -12.30 -2.65 13.64
N HIS A 188 -11.98 -2.60 14.94
CA HIS A 188 -10.66 -2.22 15.40
C HIS A 188 -9.73 -3.44 15.38
N PHE A 189 -8.42 -3.18 15.32
CA PHE A 189 -7.41 -4.26 15.34
C PHE A 189 -7.40 -5.05 16.65
N ASP A 190 -7.86 -4.49 17.78
CA ASP A 190 -8.08 -5.26 19.00
C ASP A 190 -9.17 -6.33 18.81
N THR A 191 -10.27 -6.00 18.13
CA THR A 191 -11.33 -6.95 17.80
C THR A 191 -10.81 -8.04 16.86
N PHE A 192 -10.02 -7.64 15.86
CA PHE A 192 -9.38 -8.59 14.95
C PHE A 192 -8.42 -9.53 15.68
N LEU A 193 -7.59 -9.01 16.58
CA LEU A 193 -6.69 -9.82 17.40
C LEU A 193 -7.45 -10.83 18.27
N SER A 194 -8.52 -10.41 18.94
CA SER A 194 -9.36 -11.31 19.74
C SER A 194 -9.94 -12.44 18.89
N LEU A 195 -10.42 -12.13 17.69
CA LEU A 195 -10.92 -13.12 16.73
C LEU A 195 -9.82 -14.11 16.30
N LEU A 196 -8.60 -13.62 16.02
CA LEU A 196 -7.47 -14.50 15.68
C LEU A 196 -7.08 -15.42 16.83
N LYS A 197 -7.13 -14.93 18.08
CA LYS A 197 -6.85 -15.73 19.28
C LYS A 197 -7.87 -16.84 19.47
N GLU A 198 -9.15 -16.54 19.23
CA GLU A 198 -10.23 -17.53 19.29
C GLU A 198 -10.07 -18.59 18.20
N GLU A 199 -9.73 -18.19 16.98
CA GLU A 199 -9.67 -19.10 15.83
C GLU A 199 -8.40 -19.97 15.80
N TYR A 200 -7.23 -19.39 16.12
CA TYR A 200 -5.93 -20.06 15.92
C TYR A 200 -5.16 -20.31 17.23
N GLY A 201 -5.59 -19.73 18.34
CA GLY A 201 -4.91 -19.82 19.63
C GLY A 201 -3.74 -18.83 19.77
N GLU A 202 -3.38 -18.52 21.02
CA GLU A 202 -2.43 -17.45 21.35
C GLU A 202 -1.00 -17.65 20.82
N LYS A 203 -0.61 -18.90 20.55
CA LYS A 203 0.75 -19.23 20.09
C LYS A 203 0.90 -19.11 18.57
N ASP A 204 -0.17 -18.84 17.84
CA ASP A 204 -0.15 -18.76 16.40
C ASP A 204 0.70 -17.58 15.89
N ASP A 205 1.41 -17.78 14.78
CA ASP A 205 2.27 -16.75 14.20
C ASP A 205 1.47 -15.53 13.71
N PHE A 206 0.21 -15.71 13.30
CA PHE A 206 -0.63 -14.59 12.92
C PHE A 206 -1.05 -13.75 14.13
N VAL A 207 -1.40 -14.41 15.23
CA VAL A 207 -1.70 -13.74 16.50
C VAL A 207 -0.49 -12.94 16.97
N LYS A 208 0.69 -13.57 17.03
CA LYS A 208 1.93 -12.90 17.46
C LYS A 208 2.30 -11.71 16.59
N MET A 209 2.12 -11.82 15.27
CA MET A 209 2.39 -10.72 14.35
C MET A 209 1.47 -9.54 14.64
N ILE A 210 0.17 -9.77 14.83
CA ILE A 210 -0.79 -8.70 15.16
C ILE A 210 -0.50 -8.11 16.55
N GLU A 211 -0.18 -8.93 17.56
CA GLU A 211 0.23 -8.45 18.88
C GLU A 211 1.46 -7.54 18.82
N GLN A 212 2.44 -7.90 17.99
CA GLN A 212 3.65 -7.11 17.81
C GLN A 212 3.38 -5.73 17.20
N VAL A 213 2.47 -5.63 16.22
CA VAL A 213 2.17 -4.36 15.55
C VAL A 213 1.10 -3.53 16.26
N LEU A 214 0.26 -4.14 17.10
CA LEU A 214 -0.87 -3.48 17.76
C LEU A 214 -0.49 -2.20 18.53
N PRO A 215 0.62 -2.12 19.30
CA PRO A 215 1.02 -0.88 19.96
C PRO A 215 1.24 0.27 18.98
N PHE A 216 1.85 -0.02 17.81
CA PHE A 216 2.03 0.98 16.76
C PHE A 216 0.68 1.43 16.18
N LEU A 217 -0.24 0.51 15.93
CA LEU A 217 -1.57 0.82 15.41
C LEU A 217 -2.39 1.70 16.36
N LYS A 218 -2.27 1.46 17.68
CA LYS A 218 -2.92 2.27 18.72
C LYS A 218 -2.38 3.71 18.74
N LYS A 219 -1.06 3.88 18.69
CA LYS A 219 -0.42 5.20 18.58
C LYS A 219 -0.86 5.94 17.33
N LEU A 220 -0.94 5.24 16.20
CA LEU A 220 -1.40 5.83 14.94
C LEU A 220 -2.86 6.33 15.04
N ARG A 221 -3.75 5.53 15.63
CA ARG A 221 -5.13 5.92 15.87
C ARG A 221 -5.24 7.13 16.80
N ALA A 222 -4.45 7.14 17.88
CA ALA A 222 -4.39 8.26 18.82
C ALA A 222 -3.91 9.56 18.16
N LEU A 223 -2.87 9.51 17.32
CA LEU A 223 -2.42 10.64 16.51
C LEU A 223 -3.55 11.19 15.62
N ARG A 224 -4.21 10.30 14.88
CA ARG A 224 -5.33 10.67 13.99
C ARG A 224 -6.49 11.30 14.77
N ASP A 225 -6.88 10.69 15.89
CA ASP A 225 -7.95 11.22 16.76
C ASP A 225 -7.61 12.63 17.27
N CYS A 226 -6.39 12.87 17.76
CA CYS A 226 -5.98 14.19 18.24
C CYS A 226 -5.95 15.24 17.13
N LEU A 227 -5.40 14.90 15.97
CA LEU A 227 -5.25 15.81 14.83
C LEU A 227 -6.59 16.15 14.15
N ASP A 228 -7.52 15.19 14.10
CA ASP A 228 -8.83 15.40 13.49
C ASP A 228 -9.79 16.16 14.40
N HIS A 229 -9.82 15.77 15.68
CA HIS A 229 -10.77 16.30 16.65
C HIS A 229 -10.22 17.47 17.46
N ARG A 230 -9.03 18.00 17.11
CA ARG A 230 -8.33 19.09 17.80
C ARG A 230 -8.24 18.86 19.31
N GLN A 231 -7.89 17.64 19.70
CA GLN A 231 -7.74 17.30 21.12
C GLN A 231 -6.34 17.67 21.62
N ASP A 232 -6.26 18.08 22.88
CA ASP A 232 -5.00 18.43 23.56
C ASP A 232 -4.20 17.15 23.85
N GLY A 233 -3.45 16.68 22.85
CA GLY A 233 -2.64 15.48 22.97
C GLY A 233 -1.49 15.40 21.98
N VAL A 234 -1.51 16.20 20.90
CA VAL A 234 -0.44 16.27 19.91
C VAL A 234 0.14 17.68 19.89
N ILE A 235 1.46 17.77 20.04
CA ILE A 235 2.20 19.01 19.89
C ILE A 235 3.05 18.89 18.65
N ILE A 236 2.85 19.80 17.70
CA ILE A 236 3.70 19.96 16.52
C ILE A 236 4.44 21.28 16.70
N THR A 237 5.76 21.23 16.74
CA THR A 237 6.62 22.41 16.76
C THR A 237 7.30 22.49 15.40
N ASP A 238 7.16 23.64 14.74
CA ASP A 238 7.93 23.94 13.53
C ASP A 238 9.43 24.09 13.89
N PHE A 239 10.23 24.60 12.95
CA PHE A 239 11.64 24.87 13.18
C PHE A 239 11.91 25.72 14.43
N ASP A 240 12.96 25.35 15.17
CA ASP A 240 13.35 26.01 16.42
C ASP A 240 14.85 26.35 16.42
N LEU A 241 15.20 27.59 16.75
CA LEU A 241 16.58 28.07 16.72
C LEU A 241 17.33 27.62 17.97
N GLN A 242 18.48 26.99 17.78
CA GLN A 242 19.37 26.60 18.86
C GLN A 242 20.41 27.69 19.13
N LEU A 243 20.96 27.70 20.36
CA LEU A 243 21.98 28.66 20.81
C LEU A 243 23.26 28.64 19.95
N ASN A 244 23.49 27.57 19.18
CA ASN A 244 24.62 27.42 18.26
C ASN A 244 24.30 27.87 16.82
N ASN A 245 23.19 28.58 16.60
CA ASN A 245 22.69 28.99 15.26
C ASN A 245 22.42 27.81 14.31
N ASN A 246 22.23 26.61 14.85
CA ASN A 246 21.59 25.52 14.11
C ASN A 246 20.09 25.57 14.34
N VAL A 247 19.35 24.94 13.45
CA VAL A 247 17.89 24.88 13.55
C VAL A 247 17.49 23.43 13.77
N LEU A 248 16.64 23.18 14.77
CA LEU A 248 15.96 21.91 14.90
C LEU A 248 14.89 21.83 13.82
N THR A 249 14.84 20.72 13.10
CA THR A 249 13.77 20.43 12.16
C THR A 249 12.43 20.29 12.89
N PRO A 250 11.30 20.36 12.18
CA PRO A 250 10.01 20.22 12.82
C PRO A 250 9.87 18.91 13.60
N THR A 251 9.21 19.01 14.75
CA THR A 251 9.07 17.90 15.71
C THR A 251 7.62 17.66 16.08
N ILE A 252 7.35 16.45 16.52
CA ILE A 252 6.03 16.00 16.98
C ILE A 252 6.17 15.22 18.28
N SER A 253 5.19 15.37 19.17
CA SER A 253 5.00 14.50 20.34
C SER A 253 3.52 14.14 20.50
N LEU A 254 3.27 13.03 21.19
CA LEU A 254 1.93 12.54 21.54
C LEU A 254 1.89 12.25 23.04
N ASN A 255 0.85 12.71 23.71
CA ASN A 255 0.44 12.27 25.03
C ASN A 255 -1.08 12.23 25.10
N PHE A 256 -1.67 11.07 24.79
CA PHE A 256 -3.13 10.92 24.72
C PHE A 256 -3.58 9.50 25.05
N ARG A 257 -4.57 9.36 25.95
CA ARG A 257 -5.22 8.08 26.31
C ARG A 257 -4.24 6.91 26.54
N LYS A 258 -3.17 7.15 27.31
CA LYS A 258 -2.08 6.20 27.63
C LYS A 258 -1.06 5.95 26.52
N GLU A 259 -1.31 6.42 25.31
CA GLU A 259 -0.35 6.37 24.22
C GLU A 259 0.58 7.57 24.28
N THR A 260 1.88 7.31 24.22
CA THR A 260 2.92 8.34 24.25
C THR A 260 3.92 8.17 23.10
N ILE A 261 4.33 9.31 22.56
CA ILE A 261 5.46 9.46 21.64
C ILE A 261 6.28 10.62 22.18
N GLU A 262 7.51 10.33 22.59
CA GLU A 262 8.48 11.36 22.98
C GLU A 262 8.74 12.31 21.80
N ARG A 263 9.08 13.57 22.10
CA ARG A 263 9.34 14.56 21.06
C ARG A 263 10.43 14.05 20.11
N MET A 264 10.08 13.92 18.83
CA MET A 264 10.98 13.42 17.80
C MET A 264 10.80 14.19 16.48
N PRO A 265 11.76 14.12 15.55
CA PRO A 265 11.61 14.72 14.22
C PRO A 265 10.38 14.16 13.49
N LEU A 266 9.59 15.06 12.89
CA LEU A 266 8.36 14.67 12.18
C LEU A 266 8.65 13.77 10.98
N GLU A 267 9.72 14.06 10.21
CA GLU A 267 10.19 13.20 9.09
C GLU A 267 10.41 11.75 9.56
N MET A 268 11.08 11.59 10.70
CA MET A 268 11.42 10.28 11.26
C MET A 268 10.16 9.49 11.65
N LEU A 269 9.16 10.15 12.25
CA LEU A 269 7.90 9.50 12.58
C LEU A 269 7.10 9.12 11.32
N MET A 270 7.06 10.00 10.30
CA MET A 270 6.39 9.70 9.03
C MET A 270 7.03 8.51 8.33
N ASP A 271 8.36 8.47 8.24
CA ASP A 271 9.08 7.36 7.62
C ASP A 271 8.88 6.03 8.37
N ALA A 272 8.97 6.05 9.70
CA ALA A 272 8.67 4.89 10.54
C ALA A 272 7.23 4.40 10.35
N THR A 273 6.26 5.32 10.27
CA THR A 273 4.84 5.01 10.04
C THR A 273 4.64 4.34 8.69
N THR A 274 5.17 4.89 7.60
CA THR A 274 5.06 4.28 6.27
C THR A 274 5.69 2.89 6.23
N LYS A 275 6.87 2.70 6.83
CA LYS A 275 7.56 1.40 6.88
C LYS A 275 6.77 0.36 7.68
N ASN A 276 6.27 0.73 8.86
CA ASN A 276 5.50 -0.15 9.72
C ASN A 276 4.15 -0.53 9.10
N LEU A 277 3.47 0.42 8.43
CA LEU A 277 2.25 0.12 7.67
C LEU A 277 2.53 -0.85 6.53
N LEU A 278 3.56 -0.62 5.73
CA LEU A 278 3.90 -1.53 4.63
C LEU A 278 4.25 -2.94 5.13
N TYR A 279 4.99 -3.04 6.25
CA TYR A 279 5.26 -4.32 6.90
C TYR A 279 3.97 -5.00 7.39
N THR A 280 3.06 -4.23 7.99
CA THR A 280 1.79 -4.73 8.53
C THR A 280 0.91 -5.26 7.39
N VAL A 281 0.82 -4.52 6.29
CA VAL A 281 0.11 -4.95 5.07
C VAL A 281 0.76 -6.20 4.48
N GLU A 282 2.07 -6.20 4.23
CA GLU A 282 2.80 -7.34 3.66
C GLU A 282 2.57 -8.62 4.49
N SER A 283 2.73 -8.51 5.81
CA SER A 283 2.60 -9.64 6.72
C SER A 283 1.16 -10.12 6.86
N THR A 284 0.20 -9.20 6.95
CA THR A 284 -1.23 -9.54 7.08
C THR A 284 -1.73 -10.24 5.82
N LEU A 285 -1.45 -9.70 4.62
CA LEU A 285 -1.86 -10.33 3.36
C LEU A 285 -1.27 -11.73 3.21
N ALA A 286 0.01 -11.91 3.58
CA ALA A 286 0.66 -13.20 3.50
C ALA A 286 0.01 -14.23 4.45
N LEU A 287 -0.18 -13.85 5.71
CA LEU A 287 -0.77 -14.72 6.74
C LEU A 287 -2.25 -15.02 6.48
N LEU A 288 -3.03 -14.03 5.99
CA LEU A 288 -4.40 -14.25 5.54
C LEU A 288 -4.46 -15.36 4.49
N CYS A 289 -3.69 -15.22 3.41
CA CYS A 289 -3.66 -16.22 2.34
C CYS A 289 -3.19 -17.58 2.86
N GLY A 290 -2.18 -17.60 3.74
CA GLY A 290 -1.65 -18.83 4.33
C GLY A 290 -2.63 -19.57 5.24
N LYS A 291 -3.52 -18.84 5.95
CA LYS A 291 -4.55 -19.42 6.81
C LYS A 291 -5.80 -19.88 6.06
N HIS A 292 -6.03 -19.33 4.87
CA HIS A 292 -7.23 -19.59 4.07
C HIS A 292 -6.89 -20.37 2.80
N VAL A 293 -5.86 -21.21 2.86
CA VAL A 293 -5.51 -22.12 1.77
C VAL A 293 -6.59 -23.19 1.63
N CYS A 294 -7.03 -23.44 0.40
CA CYS A 294 -7.91 -24.55 0.08
C CYS A 294 -7.17 -25.88 0.25
N ILE A 295 -7.54 -26.66 1.27
CA ILE A 295 -6.91 -27.93 1.65
C ILE A 295 -7.44 -29.12 0.82
N ASP A 296 -8.55 -28.94 0.10
CA ASP A 296 -9.27 -30.01 -0.64
C ASP A 296 -8.62 -30.44 -1.97
N LYS A 297 -7.37 -30.04 -2.24
CA LYS A 297 -6.65 -30.45 -3.45
C LYS A 297 -5.53 -31.41 -3.10
N MET A 298 -5.32 -32.42 -3.96
CA MET A 298 -4.29 -33.48 -3.86
C MET A 298 -2.86 -33.02 -3.55
N MET A 299 -2.55 -31.72 -3.65
CA MET A 299 -1.24 -31.14 -3.42
C MET A 299 -1.25 -30.25 -2.18
N PRO A 300 -0.43 -30.52 -1.15
CA PRO A 300 -0.34 -29.65 0.02
C PRO A 300 0.38 -28.35 -0.37
N TYR A 301 -0.38 -27.26 -0.48
CA TYR A 301 0.18 -25.92 -0.58
C TYR A 301 0.46 -25.40 0.82
N CYS A 302 1.67 -24.89 1.04
CA CYS A 302 1.96 -24.10 2.24
C CYS A 302 2.60 -22.78 1.86
N LEU A 303 2.33 -21.75 2.66
CA LEU A 303 2.98 -20.46 2.52
C LEU A 303 4.45 -20.60 2.91
N ARG A 304 5.37 -20.17 2.04
CA ARG A 304 6.80 -20.13 2.35
C ARG A 304 7.48 -18.85 1.87
N PHE A 305 8.59 -18.55 2.52
CA PHE A 305 9.52 -17.54 2.06
C PHE A 305 10.26 -18.01 0.81
N ILE A 306 10.27 -17.18 -0.22
CA ILE A 306 11.05 -17.39 -1.44
C ILE A 306 12.50 -16.95 -1.15
N PRO A 307 13.50 -17.83 -1.33
CA PRO A 307 14.91 -17.47 -1.25
C PRO A 307 15.23 -16.31 -2.20
N LYS A 308 16.08 -15.36 -1.78
CA LYS A 308 16.37 -14.14 -2.56
C LYS A 308 16.79 -14.43 -3.99
N GLN A 309 17.58 -15.50 -4.20
CA GLN A 309 18.10 -15.90 -5.51
C GLN A 309 17.03 -16.50 -6.44
N GLN A 310 15.91 -16.96 -5.91
CA GLN A 310 14.83 -17.60 -6.68
C GLN A 310 13.69 -16.63 -7.01
N ARG A 311 13.74 -15.39 -6.53
CA ARG A 311 12.65 -14.42 -6.70
C ARG A 311 12.59 -13.88 -8.12
N ARG A 312 11.44 -14.06 -8.79
CA ARG A 312 11.13 -13.37 -10.05
C ARG A 312 10.91 -11.87 -9.84
N ASN A 313 10.20 -11.51 -8.77
CA ASN A 313 10.10 -10.12 -8.30
C ASN A 313 10.90 -10.00 -7.00
N LYS A 314 11.95 -9.18 -6.99
CA LYS A 314 12.90 -9.04 -5.87
C LYS A 314 12.24 -8.67 -4.52
N TYR A 315 11.07 -8.03 -4.55
CA TYR A 315 10.37 -7.55 -3.37
C TYR A 315 9.26 -8.47 -2.87
N ILE A 316 8.76 -9.39 -3.70
CA ILE A 316 7.76 -10.38 -3.27
C ILE A 316 8.51 -11.51 -2.55
N LYS A 317 8.24 -11.65 -1.25
CA LYS A 317 8.95 -12.62 -0.40
C LYS A 317 8.17 -13.90 -0.18
N TYR A 318 6.87 -13.90 -0.45
CA TYR A 318 5.96 -14.99 -0.14
C TYR A 318 5.39 -15.58 -1.41
N ALA A 319 5.26 -16.90 -1.43
CA ALA A 319 4.47 -17.62 -2.41
C ALA A 319 3.94 -18.90 -1.76
N PHE A 320 2.92 -19.48 -2.39
CA PHE A 320 2.63 -20.88 -2.13
C PHE A 320 3.79 -21.75 -2.64
N TRP A 321 4.06 -22.79 -1.88
CA TRP A 321 5.10 -23.77 -2.17
C TRP A 321 4.49 -25.17 -2.17
N SER A 322 4.97 -26.01 -3.09
CA SER A 322 4.67 -27.44 -3.12
C SER A 322 5.95 -28.26 -3.14
N PRO A 323 5.96 -29.48 -2.58
CA PRO A 323 7.14 -30.34 -2.49
C PRO A 323 7.55 -30.98 -3.83
N ILE A 324 7.19 -30.39 -4.97
CA ILE A 324 7.55 -30.90 -6.30
C ILE A 324 9.00 -30.53 -6.63
N GLY A 325 9.86 -31.55 -6.77
CA GLY A 325 11.28 -31.40 -7.08
C GLY A 325 12.17 -31.29 -5.82
N GLU A 326 13.49 -31.40 -6.00
CA GLU A 326 14.46 -31.46 -4.88
C GLU A 326 14.42 -30.24 -3.95
N LEU A 327 14.11 -29.06 -4.49
CA LEU A 327 14.01 -27.80 -3.73
C LEU A 327 12.55 -27.37 -3.48
N GLY A 328 11.60 -28.17 -3.96
CA GLY A 328 10.21 -27.79 -4.13
C GLY A 328 9.99 -26.65 -5.13
N TRP A 329 8.73 -26.33 -5.39
CA TRP A 329 8.31 -25.36 -6.40
C TRP A 329 7.55 -24.20 -5.77
N PHE A 330 7.98 -22.96 -6.07
CA PHE A 330 7.30 -21.73 -5.68
C PHE A 330 6.40 -21.22 -6.82
N TYR A 331 5.12 -21.02 -6.52
CA TYR A 331 4.16 -20.45 -7.46
C TYR A 331 4.33 -18.93 -7.55
N GLN A 332 5.22 -18.48 -8.46
CA GLN A 332 5.63 -17.08 -8.62
C GLN A 332 5.20 -16.41 -9.92
#